data_AF-A0A162J7M5-F1
#
_entry.id   AF-A0A162J7M5-F1
#
_cell.length_a   1.000
_cell.length_b   1.000
_cell.length_c   1.000
_cell.angle_alpha   90.00
_cell.angle_beta   90.00
_cell.angle_gamma   90.00
#
_symmetry.space_group_name_H-M   'P 1'
#
loop_
_entity.id
_entity.type
_entity.pdbx_description
1 polymer ?
#
loop_
_entity_poly.entity_id
_entity_poly.type
_entity_poly.pdbx_seq_one_letter_code
_entity_poly.pdbx_strand_id
1 'polypeptide(L)'
;MEITLKDKDEKYTKKFFLADIDGNNLHWICQLFKYCKEENIKIVVSSSWRFDYTVKDFEHFFNKLFNFNHFKQYKNKTLFLSLTPKNGDDRGIQILDWITEYEKNKKEKIEKYIIIDDEIDYDISQHISEKHLCRTEMSKGFLKKHLIQIKKYFSK
;
A
#
# COMPACT_ATOMS: atom_id res chain seq x y z
N MET A 1 9.58 16.19 -0.16
CA MET A 1 8.57 17.26 -0.05
C MET A 1 7.79 17.01 1.23
N GLU A 2 7.80 17.92 2.20
CA GLU A 2 7.10 17.71 3.48
C GLU A 2 5.62 18.08 3.33
N ILE A 3 4.72 17.09 3.34
CA ILE A 3 3.27 17.35 3.34
C ILE A 3 2.81 17.45 4.80
N THR A 4 2.72 18.67 5.32
CA THR A 4 2.12 18.90 6.65
C THR A 4 0.60 18.88 6.52
N LEU A 5 -0.01 17.80 6.97
CA LEU A 5 -1.46 17.61 6.96
C LEU A 5 -2.07 18.10 8.29
N LYS A 6 -2.33 19.40 8.44
CA LYS A 6 -3.08 19.91 9.61
C LYS A 6 -4.49 19.29 9.64
N ASP A 7 -4.86 18.70 10.76
CA ASP A 7 -6.23 18.22 11.00
C ASP A 7 -6.98 19.25 11.84
N LYS A 8 -8.31 19.35 11.67
CA LYS A 8 -9.14 20.22 12.53
C LYS A 8 -9.38 19.61 13.90
N ASP A 9 -9.21 18.29 14.00
CA ASP A 9 -9.17 17.54 15.25
C ASP A 9 -7.70 17.25 15.58
N GLU A 10 -7.11 18.03 16.50
CA GLU A 10 -5.68 18.03 16.91
C GLU A 10 -5.15 16.70 17.50
N LYS A 11 -5.71 15.54 17.17
CA LYS A 11 -5.34 14.23 17.74
C LYS A 11 -4.39 13.38 16.89
N TYR A 12 -4.19 13.69 15.60
CA TYR A 12 -3.26 12.94 14.73
C TYR A 12 -2.03 13.79 14.39
N THR A 13 -0.92 13.56 15.09
CA THR A 13 0.30 14.39 15.02
C THR A 13 1.45 13.75 14.26
N LYS A 14 1.29 12.54 13.70
CA LYS A 14 2.34 11.90 12.91
C LYS A 14 2.54 12.63 11.58
N LYS A 15 3.74 13.20 11.41
CA LYS A 15 4.21 13.66 10.09
C LYS A 15 4.47 12.42 9.23
N PHE A 16 3.85 12.39 8.05
CA PHE A 16 4.13 11.35 7.08
C PHE A 16 5.46 11.68 6.37
N PHE A 17 6.55 11.08 6.83
CA PHE A 17 7.82 11.01 6.10
C PHE A 17 7.67 9.89 5.07
N LEU A 18 6.99 10.24 4.00
CA LEU A 18 6.97 9.40 2.82
C LEU A 18 8.17 9.86 2.00
N ALA A 19 9.35 9.28 2.27
CA ALA A 19 10.49 9.44 1.37
C ALA A 19 10.09 9.10 -0.08
N ASP A 20 9.09 8.24 -0.25
CA ASP A 20 8.53 7.77 -1.51
C ASP A 20 7.25 8.47 -1.99
N ILE A 21 6.72 9.48 -1.28
CA ILE A 21 5.58 10.28 -1.77
C ILE A 21 5.97 11.75 -1.87
N ASP A 22 6.29 12.16 -3.10
CA ASP A 22 6.44 13.56 -3.47
C ASP A 22 5.24 14.01 -4.32
N GLY A 23 5.12 15.32 -4.55
CA GLY A 23 4.05 15.85 -5.40
C GLY A 23 4.07 15.28 -6.83
N ASN A 24 5.20 14.74 -7.31
CA ASN A 24 5.32 14.19 -8.65
C ASN A 24 4.71 12.79 -8.77
N ASN A 25 4.69 12.02 -7.67
CA ASN A 25 4.18 10.66 -7.65
C ASN A 25 2.82 10.50 -6.95
N LEU A 26 2.40 11.50 -6.16
CA LEU A 26 1.12 11.49 -5.45
C LEU A 26 -0.07 11.21 -6.38
N HIS A 27 -0.08 11.80 -7.59
CA HIS A 27 -1.12 11.53 -8.58
C HIS A 27 -1.22 10.03 -8.91
N TRP A 28 -0.07 9.36 -9.11
CA TRP A 28 -0.04 7.94 -9.48
C TRP A 28 -0.46 7.03 -8.34
N ILE A 29 -0.11 7.41 -7.11
CA ILE A 29 -0.54 6.68 -5.91
C ILE A 29 -2.05 6.79 -5.71
N CYS A 30 -2.64 7.97 -5.91
CA CYS A 30 -4.10 8.13 -5.91
C CYS A 30 -4.77 7.27 -7.00
N GLN A 31 -4.16 7.18 -8.19
CA GLN A 31 -4.69 6.34 -9.27
C GLN A 31 -4.56 4.84 -9.00
N LEU A 32 -3.47 4.41 -8.37
CA LEU A 32 -3.30 3.05 -7.86
C LEU A 32 -4.40 2.71 -6.86
N PHE A 33 -4.58 3.57 -5.88
CA PHE A 33 -5.59 3.42 -4.83
C PHE A 33 -7.00 3.32 -5.40
N LYS A 34 -7.34 4.19 -6.36
CA LYS A 34 -8.58 4.11 -7.10
C LYS A 34 -8.71 2.77 -7.84
N TYR A 35 -7.70 2.36 -8.59
CA TYR A 35 -7.75 1.12 -9.37
C TYR A 35 -7.93 -0.11 -8.46
N CYS A 36 -7.12 -0.22 -7.41
CA CYS A 36 -7.24 -1.30 -6.43
C CYS A 36 -8.61 -1.32 -5.76
N LYS A 37 -9.21 -0.14 -5.51
CA LYS A 37 -10.57 -0.01 -4.98
C LYS A 37 -11.62 -0.57 -5.95
N GLU A 38 -11.55 -0.19 -7.21
CA GLU A 38 -12.50 -0.56 -8.27
C GLU A 38 -12.44 -2.06 -8.56
N GLU A 39 -11.24 -2.64 -8.56
CA GLU A 39 -11.00 -4.06 -8.88
C GLU A 39 -11.01 -4.99 -7.66
N ASN A 40 -11.32 -4.47 -6.47
CA ASN A 40 -11.21 -5.17 -5.19
C ASN A 40 -9.82 -5.83 -4.96
N ILE A 41 -8.76 -5.18 -5.45
CA ILE A 41 -7.38 -5.59 -5.22
C ILE A 41 -6.95 -5.00 -3.88
N LYS A 42 -6.36 -5.84 -3.06
CA LYS A 42 -5.87 -5.47 -1.74
C LYS A 42 -4.43 -5.01 -1.80
N ILE A 43 -4.04 -4.05 -0.97
CA ILE A 43 -2.66 -3.57 -0.89
C ILE A 43 -2.02 -4.10 0.40
N VAL A 44 -0.89 -4.79 0.24
CA VAL A 44 -0.01 -5.22 1.33
C VAL A 44 1.17 -4.26 1.37
N VAL A 45 1.33 -3.56 2.49
CA VAL A 45 2.43 -2.61 2.69
C VAL A 45 3.53 -3.31 3.47
N SER A 46 4.68 -3.49 2.83
CA SER A 46 5.88 -4.07 3.42
C SER A 46 6.65 -3.03 4.26
N SER A 47 7.71 -3.47 4.93
CA SER A 47 8.42 -2.67 5.95
C SER A 47 9.12 -1.41 5.42
N SER A 48 9.58 -1.39 4.15
CA SER A 48 10.26 -0.23 3.55
C SER A 48 9.35 1.00 3.48
N TRP A 49 8.03 0.78 3.40
CA TRP A 49 7.01 1.82 3.41
C TRP A 49 6.49 2.16 4.82
N ARG A 50 7.02 1.50 5.87
CA ARG A 50 6.55 1.61 7.27
C ARG A 50 7.56 2.34 8.15
N PHE A 51 7.63 3.65 7.97
CA PHE A 51 8.17 4.57 8.97
C PHE A 51 7.18 4.70 10.15
N ASP A 52 7.08 3.67 11.01
CA ASP A 52 6.21 3.64 12.20
C ASP A 52 4.70 3.76 11.95
N TYR A 53 4.22 3.54 10.72
CA TYR A 53 2.80 3.64 10.38
C TYR A 53 2.01 2.37 10.73
N THR A 54 0.82 2.56 11.28
CA THR A 54 -0.22 1.55 11.49
C THR A 54 -1.17 1.46 10.29
N VAL A 55 -1.97 0.39 10.16
CA VAL A 55 -3.04 0.33 9.13
C VAL A 55 -3.95 1.55 9.22
N LYS A 56 -4.29 1.98 10.45
CA LYS A 56 -5.10 3.17 10.70
C LYS A 56 -4.42 4.45 10.22
N ASP A 57 -3.09 4.53 10.32
CA ASP A 57 -2.32 5.66 9.78
C ASP A 57 -2.47 5.73 8.25
N PHE A 58 -2.33 4.59 7.56
CA PHE A 58 -2.57 4.50 6.12
C PHE A 58 -4.01 4.81 5.72
N GLU A 59 -5.00 4.28 6.44
CA GLU A 59 -6.42 4.57 6.22
C GLU A 59 -6.73 6.05 6.45
N HIS A 60 -6.16 6.67 7.48
CA HIS A 60 -6.33 8.09 7.74
C HIS A 60 -5.71 8.94 6.62
N PHE A 61 -4.47 8.65 6.23
CA PHE A 61 -3.80 9.31 5.11
C PHE A 61 -4.61 9.18 3.82
N PHE A 62 -5.06 7.95 3.52
CA PHE A 62 -5.93 7.66 2.40
C PHE A 62 -7.21 8.48 2.46
N ASN A 63 -7.99 8.40 3.54
CA ASN A 63 -9.22 9.18 3.67
C ASN A 63 -8.98 10.69 3.52
N LYS A 64 -7.83 11.21 3.95
CA LYS A 64 -7.45 12.61 3.79
C LYS A 64 -7.11 12.95 2.33
N LEU A 65 -6.37 12.11 1.61
CA LEU A 65 -6.16 12.22 0.17
C LEU A 65 -7.49 12.21 -0.60
N PHE A 66 -8.39 11.31 -0.24
CA PHE A 66 -9.71 11.16 -0.89
C PHE A 66 -10.69 12.30 -0.54
N ASN A 67 -10.43 13.07 0.52
CA ASN A 67 -11.17 14.30 0.81
C ASN A 67 -10.76 15.46 -0.12
N PHE A 68 -9.59 15.42 -0.78
CA PHE A 68 -9.20 16.35 -1.85
C PHE A 68 -9.87 15.93 -3.19
N ASN A 69 -10.98 16.58 -3.57
CA ASN A 69 -11.72 16.40 -4.84
C ASN A 69 -11.97 14.94 -5.30
N HIS A 70 -11.80 14.64 -6.62
CA HIS A 70 -12.44 13.62 -7.49
C HIS A 70 -12.53 12.15 -7.01
N PHE A 71 -12.10 11.85 -5.80
CA PHE A 71 -12.10 10.53 -5.21
C PHE A 71 -13.06 10.37 -4.02
N LYS A 72 -13.81 11.41 -3.61
CA LYS A 72 -14.76 11.35 -2.48
C LYS A 72 -15.70 10.14 -2.51
N GLN A 73 -16.09 9.63 -3.69
CA GLN A 73 -16.98 8.46 -3.78
C GLN A 73 -16.36 7.13 -3.30
N TYR A 74 -15.05 7.08 -3.07
CA TYR A 74 -14.33 5.87 -2.67
C TYR A 74 -13.98 5.82 -1.17
N LYS A 75 -14.55 6.75 -0.37
CA LYS A 75 -14.36 6.85 1.09
C LYS A 75 -14.89 5.62 1.84
N ASN A 76 -14.30 5.30 2.99
CA ASN A 76 -14.79 4.30 3.97
C ASN A 76 -14.82 2.82 3.53
N LYS A 77 -13.89 2.36 2.70
CA LYS A 77 -13.76 0.91 2.43
C LYS A 77 -12.30 0.46 2.54
N THR A 78 -12.01 -0.43 3.50
CA THR A 78 -10.70 -1.00 3.87
C THR A 78 -9.89 -1.42 2.64
N LEU A 79 -8.89 -0.63 2.26
CA LEU A 79 -7.99 -0.90 1.12
C LEU A 79 -6.68 -1.56 1.58
N PHE A 80 -6.25 -1.24 2.80
CA PHE A 80 -5.05 -1.77 3.42
C PHE A 80 -5.42 -2.97 4.27
N LEU A 81 -4.84 -4.10 3.92
CA LEU A 81 -5.15 -5.35 4.59
C LEU A 81 -4.33 -5.55 5.86
N SER A 82 -3.02 -5.26 5.79
CA SER A 82 -2.10 -5.47 6.90
C SER A 82 -0.72 -4.89 6.65
N LEU A 83 0.16 -5.26 7.57
CA LEU A 83 1.37 -4.66 8.03
C LEU A 83 2.16 -5.85 8.62
N THR A 84 3.25 -6.27 7.97
CA THR A 84 4.12 -7.37 8.42
C THR A 84 4.79 -7.13 9.81
N PRO A 85 5.29 -8.11 10.57
CA PRO A 85 6.02 -7.85 11.80
C PRO A 85 7.31 -7.01 11.62
N LYS A 86 7.82 -6.40 12.70
CA LYS A 86 9.08 -5.63 12.74
C LYS A 86 10.17 -6.39 13.51
N ASN A 87 10.51 -7.58 13.08
CA ASN A 87 11.47 -8.43 13.79
C ASN A 87 12.71 -8.80 12.95
N GLY A 88 12.88 -8.22 11.75
CA GLY A 88 14.03 -8.49 10.88
C GLY A 88 13.98 -9.84 10.18
N ASP A 89 12.88 -10.58 10.33
CA ASP A 89 12.65 -11.83 9.63
C ASP A 89 12.30 -11.58 8.15
N ASP A 90 12.38 -12.64 7.35
CA ASP A 90 12.04 -12.65 5.93
C ASP A 90 10.64 -12.06 5.67
N ARG A 91 10.58 -10.92 4.97
CA ARG A 91 9.33 -10.20 4.72
C ARG A 91 8.37 -11.00 3.85
N GLY A 92 8.88 -11.83 2.95
CA GLY A 92 8.05 -12.69 2.11
C GLY A 92 7.30 -13.71 2.95
N ILE A 93 7.98 -14.38 3.89
CA ILE A 93 7.37 -15.32 4.83
C ILE A 93 6.31 -14.62 5.68
N GLN A 94 6.63 -13.46 6.25
CA GLN A 94 5.68 -12.69 7.07
C GLN A 94 4.39 -12.34 6.33
N ILE A 95 4.49 -11.99 5.04
CA ILE A 95 3.32 -11.68 4.20
C ILE A 95 2.50 -12.95 3.98
N LEU A 96 3.13 -14.09 3.71
CA LEU A 96 2.44 -15.37 3.52
C LEU A 96 1.72 -15.82 4.79
N ASP A 97 2.39 -15.74 5.95
CA ASP A 97 1.79 -16.07 7.25
C ASP A 97 0.56 -15.21 7.50
N TRP A 98 0.69 -13.90 7.27
CA TRP A 98 -0.43 -12.99 7.45
C TRP A 98 -1.62 -13.31 6.52
N ILE A 99 -1.36 -13.57 5.24
CA ILE A 99 -2.42 -13.96 4.28
C ILE A 99 -3.10 -15.24 4.77
N THR A 100 -2.31 -16.25 5.16
CA THR A 100 -2.82 -17.53 5.64
C THR A 100 -3.69 -17.37 6.89
N GLU A 101 -3.25 -16.58 7.86
CA GLU A 101 -4.02 -16.27 9.07
C GLU A 101 -5.30 -15.51 8.76
N TYR A 102 -5.25 -14.54 7.83
CA TYR A 102 -6.43 -13.79 7.41
C TYR A 102 -7.48 -14.71 6.80
N GLU A 103 -7.08 -15.56 5.85
CA GLU A 103 -7.99 -16.50 5.18
C GLU A 103 -8.61 -17.49 6.19
N LYS A 104 -7.81 -17.98 7.14
CA LYS A 104 -8.27 -18.86 8.23
C LYS A 104 -9.28 -18.18 9.16
N ASN A 105 -9.02 -16.94 9.57
CA ASN A 105 -9.81 -16.24 10.58
C ASN A 105 -11.06 -15.55 10.03
N LYS A 106 -10.98 -14.99 8.82
CA LYS A 106 -12.07 -14.21 8.21
C LYS A 106 -12.99 -15.05 7.32
N LYS A 107 -12.63 -16.30 7.02
CA LYS A 107 -13.32 -17.17 6.04
C LYS A 107 -13.49 -16.50 4.66
N GLU A 108 -12.64 -15.51 4.36
CA GLU A 108 -12.63 -14.80 3.09
C GLU A 108 -11.26 -15.03 2.45
N LYS A 109 -11.26 -15.55 1.22
CA LYS A 109 -10.04 -15.78 0.45
C LYS A 109 -9.57 -14.49 -0.19
N ILE A 110 -8.29 -14.16 -0.08
CA ILE A 110 -7.74 -12.97 -0.74
C ILE A 110 -7.38 -13.37 -2.18
N GLU A 111 -8.32 -13.16 -3.11
CA GLU A 111 -8.11 -13.54 -4.52
C GLU A 111 -7.14 -12.59 -5.25
N LYS A 112 -7.14 -11.30 -4.89
CA LYS A 112 -6.34 -10.27 -5.54
C LYS A 112 -5.64 -9.38 -4.52
N TYR A 113 -4.31 -9.41 -4.52
CA TYR A 113 -3.49 -8.50 -3.72
C TYR A 113 -2.21 -8.09 -4.45
N ILE A 114 -1.66 -6.93 -4.09
CA ILE A 114 -0.38 -6.42 -4.58
C ILE A 114 0.49 -5.97 -3.39
N ILE A 115 1.79 -6.26 -3.48
CA ILE A 115 2.83 -5.79 -2.57
C ILE A 115 3.63 -4.71 -3.28
N ILE A 116 3.87 -3.61 -2.58
CA ILE A 116 4.60 -2.46 -3.10
C ILE A 116 5.81 -2.25 -2.20
N ASP A 117 7.01 -2.43 -2.76
CA ASP A 117 8.29 -2.27 -2.07
C ASP A 117 9.36 -1.91 -3.12
N ASP A 118 10.37 -1.14 -2.74
CA ASP A 118 11.52 -0.81 -3.58
C ASP A 118 12.63 -1.87 -3.51
N GLU A 119 12.65 -2.66 -2.42
CA GLU A 119 13.60 -3.73 -2.14
C GLU A 119 12.89 -5.09 -2.04
N ILE A 120 12.52 -5.71 -3.17
CA ILE A 120 11.84 -7.03 -3.17
C ILE A 120 12.77 -8.23 -3.39
N ASP A 121 13.94 -8.01 -3.99
CA ASP A 121 14.73 -9.09 -4.61
C ASP A 121 15.32 -10.09 -3.60
N TYR A 122 15.56 -9.63 -2.37
CA TYR A 122 16.34 -10.40 -1.39
C TYR A 122 15.50 -11.43 -0.63
N ASP A 123 14.24 -11.12 -0.33
CA ASP A 123 13.39 -11.96 0.54
C ASP A 123 11.96 -12.09 -0.03
N ILE A 124 11.29 -10.99 -0.37
CA ILE A 124 9.89 -11.01 -0.84
C ILE A 124 9.72 -11.86 -2.11
N SER A 125 10.58 -11.67 -3.11
CA SER A 125 10.46 -12.39 -4.40
C SER A 125 10.79 -13.87 -4.32
N GLN A 126 11.39 -14.35 -3.23
CA GLN A 126 11.67 -15.77 -3.02
C GLN A 126 10.40 -16.55 -2.69
N HIS A 127 9.43 -15.88 -2.09
CA HIS A 127 8.21 -16.51 -1.56
C HIS A 127 6.95 -16.13 -2.33
N ILE A 128 6.97 -14.99 -3.02
CA ILE A 128 5.78 -14.39 -3.61
C ILE A 128 5.93 -14.25 -5.12
N SER A 129 4.90 -14.71 -5.83
CA SER A 129 4.86 -14.65 -7.30
C SER A 129 4.93 -13.22 -7.80
N GLU A 130 5.74 -12.98 -8.84
CA GLU A 130 5.97 -11.68 -9.47
C GLU A 130 4.67 -10.93 -9.85
N LYS A 131 3.58 -11.65 -10.16
CA LYS A 131 2.28 -11.04 -10.48
C LYS A 131 1.67 -10.24 -9.31
N HIS A 132 2.09 -10.54 -8.09
CA HIS A 132 1.68 -9.85 -6.87
C HIS A 132 2.70 -8.79 -6.42
N LEU A 133 3.79 -8.60 -7.16
CA LEU A 133 4.87 -7.69 -6.78
C LEU A 133 4.87 -6.44 -7.65
N CYS A 134 5.05 -5.29 -7.01
CA CYS A 134 5.29 -4.02 -7.65
C CYS A 134 6.56 -3.41 -7.08
N ARG A 135 7.67 -3.59 -7.81
CA ARG A 135 8.94 -2.98 -7.44
C ARG A 135 8.92 -1.48 -7.74
N THR A 136 9.00 -0.65 -6.70
CA THR A 136 9.13 0.80 -6.87
C THR A 136 10.58 1.23 -7.04
N GLU A 137 10.79 2.46 -7.50
CA GLU A 137 12.15 3.01 -7.61
C GLU A 137 12.55 3.67 -6.30
N MET A 138 13.61 3.19 -5.63
CA MET A 138 14.12 3.75 -4.37
C MET A 138 14.32 5.29 -4.40
N SER A 139 14.63 5.88 -5.56
CA SER A 139 14.84 7.33 -5.70
C SER A 139 13.62 8.13 -6.18
N LYS A 140 12.57 7.46 -6.68
CA LYS A 140 11.40 8.13 -7.31
C LYS A 140 10.05 7.65 -6.79
N GLY A 141 10.03 6.61 -5.96
CA GLY A 141 8.84 5.96 -5.45
C GLY A 141 7.97 5.36 -6.56
N PHE A 142 6.66 5.59 -6.45
CA PHE A 142 5.65 4.96 -7.31
C PHE A 142 5.31 5.80 -8.57
N LEU A 143 5.62 5.28 -9.77
CA LEU A 143 5.42 6.00 -11.03
C LEU A 143 4.31 5.40 -11.89
N LYS A 144 3.88 6.14 -12.92
CA LYS A 144 2.91 5.69 -13.94
C LYS A 144 3.20 4.28 -14.47
N LYS A 145 4.48 3.97 -14.73
CA LYS A 145 4.89 2.67 -15.27
C LYS A 145 4.51 1.50 -14.35
N HIS A 146 4.58 1.70 -13.03
CA HIS A 146 4.21 0.69 -12.04
C HIS A 146 2.70 0.43 -12.07
N LEU A 147 1.88 1.49 -12.17
CA LEU A 147 0.44 1.34 -12.32
C LEU A 147 0.08 0.59 -13.61
N ILE A 148 0.76 0.86 -14.72
CA ILE A 148 0.55 0.14 -15.98
C ILE A 148 0.88 -1.36 -15.81
N GLN A 149 1.97 -1.67 -15.12
CA GLN A 149 2.37 -3.06 -14.84
C GLN A 149 1.34 -3.79 -13.97
N ILE A 150 0.91 -3.18 -12.87
CA ILE A 150 -0.14 -3.73 -11.99
C ILE A 150 -1.41 -4.00 -12.79
N LYS A 151 -1.86 -3.04 -13.60
CA LYS A 151 -3.04 -3.24 -14.46
C LYS A 151 -2.87 -4.44 -15.38
N LYS A 152 -1.71 -4.62 -16.01
CA LYS A 152 -1.46 -5.81 -16.86
C LYS A 152 -1.57 -7.13 -16.11
N TYR A 153 -1.19 -7.18 -14.83
CA TYR A 153 -1.30 -8.39 -14.02
C TYR A 153 -2.75 -8.75 -13.67
N PHE A 154 -3.62 -7.76 -13.46
CA PHE A 154 -5.00 -7.97 -13.03
C PHE A 154 -6.05 -7.81 -14.14
N SER A 155 -5.66 -7.43 -15.37
CA SER A 155 -6.57 -7.31 -16.53
C SER A 155 -6.84 -8.64 -17.25
N LYS A 156 -6.61 -9.79 -16.59
CA LYS A 156 -6.86 -11.12 -17.14
C LYS A 156 -8.06 -11.77 -16.47
#